data_AF-A0A4Y1WX45-F1
#
_entry.id   AF-A0A4Y1WX45-F1
#
_cell.length_a   1.000
_cell.length_b   1.000
_cell.length_c   1.000
_cell.angle_alpha   90.00
_cell.angle_beta   90.00
_cell.angle_gamma   90.00
#
_symmetry.space_group_name_H-M   'P 1'
#
loop_
_entity.id
_entity.type
_entity.pdbx_description
1 polymer ?
#
loop_
_entity_poly.entity_id
_entity_poly.type
_entity_poly.pdbx_seq_one_letter_code
_entity_poly.pdbx_strand_id
1 'polypeptide(L)'
;MKNTKYLLLGIAAVVCAAIVGRAYTYKYRAQDTILVTGLGEAEFTSDLIVWSGEVTAEAQQVAAGYAQIEKSKQKVQEYLAAKGVSAGETVFAFVNVEKQYDPIYNANGNWAGQRFAGYRLRQRFTVESADVEKVETVSREISSLIAQGVSIEAYAPDYYYTKLDDVKMGLIEKASADARTRAEKIALNAGTKIGRVASARMGVFQITGANTNEEFSAGGSFNTSSRQKKARITMRIEYRIK
;
A
#
# COMPACT_ATOMS: atom_id res chain seq x y z
N MET A 1 21.49 55.82 -55.80
CA MET A 1 21.26 55.54 -54.37
C MET A 1 19.95 54.80 -54.04
N LYS A 2 18.94 54.72 -54.93
CA LYS A 2 17.68 53.98 -54.64
C LYS A 2 17.82 52.44 -54.67
N ASN A 3 18.64 51.89 -55.57
CA ASN A 3 18.74 50.43 -55.76
C ASN A 3 19.49 49.69 -54.65
N THR A 4 20.42 50.36 -53.96
CA THR A 4 21.20 49.79 -52.85
C THR A 4 20.33 49.39 -51.66
N LYS A 5 19.24 50.11 -51.40
CA LYS A 5 18.29 49.82 -50.30
C LYS A 5 17.51 48.52 -50.56
N TYR A 6 17.09 48.29 -51.80
CA TYR A 6 16.41 47.07 -52.19
C TYR A 6 17.35 45.85 -52.20
N LEU A 7 18.62 46.05 -52.57
CA LEU A 7 19.65 45.00 -52.49
C LEU A 7 19.90 44.57 -51.04
N LEU A 8 20.02 45.52 -50.11
CA LEU A 8 20.18 45.26 -48.67
C LEU A 8 18.97 44.52 -48.08
N LEU A 9 17.74 44.92 -48.45
CA LEU A 9 16.51 44.22 -48.05
C LEU A 9 16.45 42.80 -48.59
N GLY A 10 16.85 42.58 -49.84
CA GLY A 10 16.93 41.25 -50.45
C GLY A 10 17.93 40.34 -49.74
N ILE A 11 19.13 40.84 -49.44
CA ILE A 11 20.16 40.09 -48.70
C ILE A 11 19.67 39.76 -47.30
N ALA A 12 19.06 40.73 -46.59
CA ALA A 12 18.52 40.50 -45.25
C ALA A 12 17.41 39.43 -45.25
N ALA A 13 16.51 39.44 -46.24
CA ALA A 13 15.46 38.44 -46.38
C ALA A 13 16.03 37.03 -46.62
N VAL A 14 17.05 36.90 -47.47
CA VAL A 14 17.72 35.61 -47.74
C VAL A 14 18.44 35.10 -46.50
N VAL A 15 19.13 35.96 -45.75
CA VAL A 15 19.80 35.59 -44.50
C VAL A 15 18.79 35.14 -43.44
N CYS A 16 17.68 35.88 -43.28
CA CYS A 16 16.59 35.47 -42.37
C CYS A 16 15.99 34.12 -42.77
N ALA A 17 15.71 33.90 -44.07
CA ALA A 17 15.19 32.63 -44.56
C ALA A 17 16.17 31.48 -44.33
N ALA A 18 17.48 31.71 -44.50
CA ALA A 18 18.51 30.72 -44.22
C ALA A 18 18.62 30.37 -42.73
N ILE A 19 18.55 31.37 -41.84
CA ILE A 19 18.57 31.17 -40.38
C ILE A 19 17.32 30.40 -39.93
N VAL A 20 16.13 30.80 -40.41
CA VAL A 20 14.87 30.13 -40.07
C VAL A 20 14.83 28.70 -40.63
N GLY A 21 15.28 28.50 -41.87
CA GLY A 21 15.38 27.16 -42.47
C GLY A 21 16.33 26.25 -41.69
N ARG A 22 17.46 26.78 -41.21
CA ARG A 22 18.41 26.05 -40.37
C ARG A 22 17.86 25.77 -38.97
N ALA A 23 17.15 26.73 -38.36
CA ALA A 23 16.52 26.54 -37.06
C ALA A 23 15.38 25.51 -37.11
N TYR A 24 14.58 25.54 -38.18
CA TYR A 24 13.51 24.58 -38.42
C TYR A 24 14.07 23.17 -38.61
N THR A 25 15.03 22.98 -39.52
CA THR A 25 15.67 21.66 -39.74
C THR A 25 16.40 21.11 -38.50
N TYR A 26 16.97 21.98 -37.65
CA TYR A 26 17.57 21.58 -36.38
C TYR A 26 16.54 21.01 -35.40
N LYS A 27 15.31 21.57 -35.36
CA LYS A 27 14.21 21.06 -34.54
C LYS A 27 13.68 19.70 -35.01
N TYR A 28 13.77 19.42 -36.31
CA TYR A 28 13.27 18.17 -36.94
C TYR A 28 14.35 17.12 -37.21
N ARG A 29 15.61 17.33 -36.82
CA ARG A 29 16.54 16.21 -36.67
C ARG A 29 15.96 15.30 -35.59
N ALA A 30 15.45 14.14 -36.01
CA ALA A 30 15.09 13.07 -35.10
C ALA A 30 16.28 12.89 -34.14
N GLN A 31 16.08 13.22 -32.87
CA GLN A 31 17.08 12.92 -31.87
C GLN A 31 16.99 11.41 -31.69
N ASP A 32 17.94 10.68 -32.25
CA ASP A 32 17.97 9.24 -32.06
C ASP A 32 18.07 8.96 -30.56
N THR A 33 17.10 8.21 -30.06
CA THR A 33 16.95 7.93 -28.63
C THR A 33 16.72 6.45 -28.39
N ILE A 34 17.26 5.95 -27.29
CA ILE A 34 16.97 4.61 -26.78
C ILE A 34 16.02 4.75 -25.61
N LEU A 35 14.83 4.18 -25.76
CA LEU A 35 13.80 4.18 -24.74
C LEU A 35 13.73 2.80 -24.09
N VAL A 36 13.95 2.78 -22.78
CA VAL A 36 13.99 1.55 -21.99
C VAL A 36 13.13 1.68 -20.76
N THR A 37 12.63 0.54 -20.29
CA THR A 37 12.00 0.42 -18.98
C THR A 37 12.90 -0.42 -18.10
N GLY A 38 13.40 0.19 -17.02
CA GLY A 38 14.10 -0.52 -15.96
C GLY A 38 13.16 -0.96 -14.86
N LEU A 39 13.55 -2.01 -14.16
CA LEU A 39 12.81 -2.64 -13.08
C LEU A 39 13.61 -2.61 -11.78
N GLY A 40 13.01 -2.06 -10.73
CA GLY A 40 13.51 -2.17 -9.37
C GLY A 40 12.58 -3.08 -8.58
N GLU A 41 13.12 -4.12 -7.96
CA GLU A 41 12.39 -5.04 -7.09
C GLU A 41 13.16 -5.29 -5.78
N ALA A 42 12.40 -5.47 -4.70
CA ALA A 42 12.93 -5.80 -3.38
C ALA A 42 11.87 -6.58 -2.60
N GLU A 43 12.31 -7.64 -1.93
CA GLU A 43 11.52 -8.35 -0.93
C GLU A 43 11.90 -7.84 0.46
N PHE A 44 10.92 -7.69 1.34
CA PHE A 44 11.11 -7.26 2.71
C PHE A 44 10.03 -7.83 3.62
N THR A 45 10.36 -7.95 4.90
CA THR A 45 9.45 -8.40 5.93
C THR A 45 8.82 -7.19 6.62
N SER A 46 7.52 -7.29 6.89
CA SER A 46 6.77 -6.31 7.69
C SER A 46 7.42 -6.11 9.06
N ASP A 47 7.45 -4.87 9.54
CA ASP A 47 8.08 -4.47 10.81
C ASP A 47 7.06 -4.02 11.87
N LEU A 48 5.78 -4.00 11.52
CA LEU A 48 4.68 -3.67 12.41
C LEU A 48 3.51 -4.63 12.14
N ILE A 49 2.88 -5.09 13.21
CA ILE A 49 1.66 -5.90 13.15
C ILE A 49 0.55 -5.18 13.92
N VAL A 50 -0.64 -5.15 13.34
CA VAL A 50 -1.86 -4.68 13.97
C VAL A 50 -2.82 -5.84 13.99
N TRP A 51 -3.14 -6.30 15.20
CA TRP A 51 -4.08 -7.38 15.40
C TRP A 51 -5.25 -6.88 16.23
N SER A 52 -6.47 -7.28 15.87
CA SER A 52 -7.65 -6.90 16.64
C SER A 52 -8.58 -8.07 16.85
N GLY A 53 -9.38 -7.94 17.91
CA GLY A 53 -10.45 -8.85 18.23
C GLY A 53 -11.51 -8.14 19.05
N GLU A 54 -12.56 -8.86 19.39
CA GLU A 54 -13.71 -8.33 20.10
C GLU A 54 -14.14 -9.31 21.18
N VAL A 55 -14.30 -8.82 22.41
CA VAL A 55 -14.99 -9.57 23.46
C VAL A 55 -16.46 -9.21 23.43
N THR A 56 -17.31 -10.22 23.53
CA THR A 56 -18.77 -10.08 23.44
C THR A 56 -19.45 -10.59 24.71
N ALA A 57 -20.63 -10.06 25.00
CA ALA A 57 -21.48 -10.55 26.08
C ALA A 57 -22.94 -10.31 25.75
N GLU A 58 -23.81 -11.25 26.11
CA GLU A 58 -25.25 -11.11 25.99
C GLU A 58 -25.88 -11.22 27.38
N ALA A 59 -26.79 -10.30 27.70
CA ALA A 59 -27.44 -10.25 29.00
C ALA A 59 -28.81 -9.58 28.95
N GLN A 60 -29.71 -9.98 29.84
CA GLN A 60 -31.02 -9.32 30.01
C GLN A 60 -30.90 -7.91 30.60
N GLN A 61 -29.85 -7.66 31.38
CA GLN A 61 -29.56 -6.37 32.01
C GLN A 61 -28.18 -5.88 31.57
N VAL A 62 -28.08 -4.60 31.15
CA VAL A 62 -26.83 -4.00 30.66
C VAL A 62 -25.69 -4.14 31.68
N ALA A 63 -25.97 -3.92 32.96
CA ALA A 63 -24.98 -4.00 34.03
C ALA A 63 -24.35 -5.41 34.16
N ALA A 64 -25.14 -6.46 33.99
CA ALA A 64 -24.64 -7.83 34.02
C ALA A 64 -23.75 -8.13 32.80
N GLY A 65 -24.16 -7.66 31.62
CA GLY A 65 -23.36 -7.77 30.40
C GLY A 65 -22.03 -7.02 30.52
N TYR A 66 -22.03 -5.82 31.12
CA TYR A 66 -20.83 -5.03 31.33
C TYR A 66 -19.86 -5.72 32.28
N ALA A 67 -20.35 -6.28 33.39
CA ALA A 67 -19.52 -7.06 34.31
C ALA A 67 -18.89 -8.30 33.64
N GLN A 68 -19.58 -8.92 32.68
CA GLN A 68 -19.03 -10.02 31.89
C GLN A 68 -17.93 -9.54 30.93
N ILE A 69 -18.13 -8.39 30.26
CA ILE A 69 -17.10 -7.77 29.42
C ILE A 69 -15.84 -7.45 30.23
N GLU A 70 -15.95 -6.87 31.43
CA GLU A 70 -14.77 -6.57 32.26
C GLU A 70 -14.01 -7.84 32.69
N LYS A 71 -14.73 -8.92 33.04
CA LYS A 71 -14.08 -10.22 33.32
C LYS A 71 -13.35 -10.79 32.10
N SER A 72 -13.98 -10.72 30.93
CA SER A 72 -13.38 -11.15 29.66
C SER A 72 -12.15 -10.32 29.32
N LYS A 73 -12.24 -8.99 29.44
CA LYS A 73 -11.13 -8.06 29.24
C LYS A 73 -9.95 -8.36 30.16
N GLN A 74 -10.19 -8.61 31.44
CA GLN A 74 -9.13 -8.97 32.37
C GLN A 74 -8.41 -10.25 31.94
N LYS A 75 -9.16 -11.30 31.56
CA LYS A 75 -8.56 -12.55 31.04
C LYS A 75 -7.75 -12.34 29.77
N VAL A 76 -8.22 -11.47 28.86
CA VAL A 76 -7.46 -11.10 27.66
C VAL A 76 -6.17 -10.39 28.05
N GLN A 77 -6.22 -9.40 28.94
CA GLN A 77 -5.03 -8.69 29.42
C GLN A 77 -4.01 -9.63 30.09
N GLU A 78 -4.48 -10.53 30.95
CA GLU A 78 -3.64 -11.53 31.62
C GLU A 78 -2.99 -12.48 30.61
N TYR A 79 -3.74 -12.94 29.61
CA TYR A 79 -3.22 -13.78 28.54
C TYR A 79 -2.16 -13.06 27.70
N LEU A 80 -2.42 -11.82 27.27
CA LEU A 80 -1.48 -11.02 26.49
C LEU A 80 -0.19 -10.76 27.28
N ALA A 81 -0.32 -10.39 28.56
CA ALA A 81 0.81 -10.17 29.45
C ALA A 81 1.62 -11.46 29.68
N ALA A 82 0.95 -12.61 29.88
CA ALA A 82 1.61 -13.91 30.03
C ALA A 82 2.38 -14.34 28.77
N LYS A 83 1.95 -13.87 27.60
CA LYS A 83 2.63 -14.07 26.32
C LYS A 83 3.65 -12.98 25.98
N GLY A 84 3.88 -12.04 26.89
CA GLY A 84 4.89 -10.98 26.74
C GLY A 84 4.49 -9.85 25.80
N VAL A 85 3.19 -9.65 25.54
CA VAL A 85 2.65 -8.43 24.93
C VAL A 85 2.43 -7.41 26.03
N SER A 86 3.05 -6.24 25.89
CA SER A 86 3.00 -5.20 26.92
C SER A 86 1.64 -4.50 26.95
N ALA A 87 1.28 -3.95 28.11
CA ALA A 87 0.03 -3.20 28.25
C ALA A 87 -0.03 -1.93 27.38
N GLY A 88 1.14 -1.35 27.03
CA GLY A 88 1.22 -0.18 26.16
C GLY A 88 0.94 -0.48 24.69
N GLU A 89 1.07 -1.75 24.27
CA GLU A 89 0.79 -2.21 22.90
C GLU A 89 -0.69 -2.53 22.70
N THR A 90 -1.49 -2.62 23.78
CA THR A 90 -2.90 -3.02 23.71
C THR A 90 -3.83 -1.88 24.07
N VAL A 91 -4.75 -1.56 23.16
CA VAL A 91 -5.80 -0.56 23.37
C VAL A 91 -7.16 -1.22 23.37
N PHE A 92 -7.95 -0.97 24.41
CA PHE A 92 -9.35 -1.38 24.48
C PHE A 92 -10.25 -0.20 24.13
N ALA A 93 -11.15 -0.39 23.17
CA ALA A 93 -12.15 0.61 22.82
C ALA A 93 -13.25 0.71 23.91
N PHE A 94 -14.15 1.66 23.74
CA PHE A 94 -15.35 1.75 24.57
C PHE A 94 -16.27 0.53 24.33
N VAL A 95 -17.09 0.20 25.34
CA VAL A 95 -18.07 -0.88 25.22
C VAL A 95 -19.27 -0.39 24.42
N ASN A 96 -19.55 -1.04 23.30
CA ASN A 96 -20.76 -0.84 22.51
C ASN A 96 -21.89 -1.66 23.11
N VAL A 97 -23.07 -1.06 23.26
CA VAL A 97 -24.28 -1.72 23.79
C VAL A 97 -25.38 -1.65 22.75
N GLU A 98 -25.89 -2.80 22.35
CA GLU A 98 -26.93 -2.93 21.34
C GLU A 98 -28.15 -3.65 21.93
N LYS A 99 -29.35 -3.06 21.84
CA LYS A 99 -30.59 -3.76 22.20
C LYS A 99 -30.89 -4.83 21.16
N GLN A 100 -31.15 -6.04 21.62
CA GLN A 100 -31.56 -7.15 20.77
C GLN A 100 -33.07 -7.34 20.85
N TYR A 101 -33.67 -7.69 19.72
CA TYR A 101 -35.10 -7.92 19.59
C TYR A 101 -35.34 -9.20 18.77
N ASP A 102 -36.26 -10.04 19.22
CA ASP A 102 -36.70 -11.21 18.49
C ASP A 102 -37.91 -10.84 17.62
N PRO A 103 -37.97 -11.26 16.34
CA PRO A 103 -39.16 -11.07 15.53
C PRO A 103 -40.31 -11.94 16.05
N ILE A 104 -41.51 -11.38 16.07
CA ILE A 104 -42.74 -12.09 16.41
C ILE A 104 -43.53 -12.29 15.12
N TYR A 105 -44.00 -13.51 14.88
CA TYR A 105 -44.90 -13.85 13.78
C TYR A 105 -46.24 -14.32 14.34
N ASN A 106 -47.33 -14.01 13.64
CA ASN A 106 -48.65 -14.53 14.00
C ASN A 106 -48.85 -15.98 13.50
N ALA A 107 -49.97 -16.60 13.88
CA ALA A 107 -50.30 -17.98 13.50
C ALA A 107 -50.35 -18.23 11.98
N ASN A 108 -50.50 -17.17 11.17
CA ASN A 108 -50.53 -17.23 9.72
C ASN A 108 -49.14 -16.99 9.09
N GLY A 109 -48.08 -16.89 9.90
CA GLY A 109 -46.70 -16.65 9.44
C GLY A 109 -46.41 -15.19 9.05
N ASN A 110 -47.35 -14.26 9.25
CA ASN A 110 -47.12 -12.85 8.95
C ASN A 110 -46.39 -12.16 10.12
N TRP A 111 -45.48 -11.23 9.79
CA TRP A 111 -44.78 -10.44 10.79
C TRP A 111 -45.76 -9.64 11.66
N ALA A 112 -45.63 -9.78 12.98
CA ALA A 112 -46.54 -9.24 13.99
C ALA A 112 -45.85 -8.28 14.98
N GLY A 113 -44.57 -7.97 14.75
CA GLY A 113 -43.79 -7.06 15.59
C GLY A 113 -42.46 -7.66 16.04
N GLN A 114 -41.91 -7.10 17.12
CA GLN A 114 -40.67 -7.56 17.73
C GLN A 114 -40.76 -7.50 19.26
N ARG A 115 -40.15 -8.48 19.94
CA ARG A 115 -40.07 -8.55 21.40
C ARG A 115 -38.65 -8.22 21.83
N PHE A 116 -38.48 -7.41 22.88
CA PHE A 116 -37.17 -7.21 23.48
C PHE A 116 -36.58 -8.54 23.96
N ALA A 117 -35.37 -8.87 23.50
CA ALA A 117 -34.68 -10.13 23.76
C ALA A 117 -33.51 -9.98 24.74
N GLY A 118 -32.96 -8.77 24.88
CA GLY A 118 -31.86 -8.48 25.79
C GLY A 118 -30.91 -7.42 25.23
N TYR A 119 -29.69 -7.42 25.74
CA TYR A 119 -28.60 -6.55 25.30
C TYR A 119 -27.43 -7.40 24.82
N ARG A 120 -26.82 -6.99 23.72
CA ARG A 120 -25.54 -7.49 23.23
C ARG A 120 -24.51 -6.39 23.42
N LEU A 121 -23.46 -6.70 24.17
CA LEU A 121 -22.35 -5.82 24.43
C LEU A 121 -21.13 -6.33 23.68
N ARG A 122 -20.35 -5.40 23.16
CA ARG A 122 -19.09 -5.73 22.48
C ARG A 122 -18.01 -4.72 22.78
N GLN A 123 -16.79 -5.19 22.99
CA GLN A 123 -15.62 -4.34 23.20
C GLN A 123 -14.47 -4.83 22.33
N ARG A 124 -14.04 -3.97 21.42
CA ARG A 124 -12.88 -4.22 20.58
C ARG A 124 -11.59 -3.99 21.37
N PHE A 125 -10.61 -4.85 21.15
CA PHE A 125 -9.23 -4.61 21.52
C PHE A 125 -8.35 -4.61 20.25
N THR A 126 -7.30 -3.80 20.28
CA THR A 126 -6.29 -3.72 19.23
C THR A 126 -4.92 -3.84 19.86
N VAL A 127 -4.09 -4.71 19.32
CA VAL A 127 -2.67 -4.86 19.63
C VAL A 127 -1.87 -4.31 18.47
N GLU A 128 -1.04 -3.31 18.73
CA GLU A 128 -0.08 -2.73 17.78
C GLU A 128 1.33 -2.94 18.31
N SER A 129 2.19 -3.64 17.56
CA SER A 129 3.54 -3.98 18.02
C SER A 129 4.54 -4.08 16.88
N ALA A 130 5.80 -3.77 17.18
CA ALA A 130 6.94 -4.05 16.30
C ALA A 130 7.42 -5.52 16.39
N ASP A 131 6.99 -6.26 17.42
CA ASP A 131 7.31 -7.68 17.59
C ASP A 131 6.31 -8.54 16.80
N VAL A 132 6.47 -8.51 15.47
CA VAL A 132 5.56 -9.13 14.50
C VAL A 132 5.34 -10.62 14.78
N GLU A 133 6.41 -11.34 15.07
CA GLU A 133 6.36 -12.80 15.27
C GLU A 133 5.66 -13.20 16.56
N LYS A 134 5.89 -12.43 17.63
CA LYS A 134 5.22 -12.66 18.92
C LYS A 134 3.72 -12.49 18.77
N VAL A 135 3.27 -11.33 18.27
CA VAL A 135 1.83 -11.06 18.15
C VAL A 135 1.18 -12.00 17.15
N GLU A 136 1.86 -12.38 16.06
CA GLU A 136 1.36 -13.39 15.12
C GLU A 136 1.08 -14.72 15.83
N THR A 137 2.02 -15.21 16.66
CA THR A 137 1.83 -16.43 17.46
C THR A 137 0.66 -16.29 18.44
N VAL A 138 0.65 -15.19 19.20
CA VAL A 138 -0.37 -14.89 20.22
C VAL A 138 -1.77 -14.82 19.62
N SER A 139 -1.91 -14.23 18.42
CA SER A 139 -3.17 -14.09 17.71
C SER A 139 -3.77 -15.44 17.30
N ARG A 140 -2.94 -16.45 17.01
CA ARG A 140 -3.38 -17.79 16.64
C ARG A 140 -3.81 -18.61 17.87
N GLU A 141 -3.16 -18.37 19.00
CA GLU A 141 -3.39 -19.11 20.25
C GLU A 141 -4.52 -18.51 21.11
N ILE A 142 -4.99 -17.29 20.80
CA ILE A 142 -6.01 -16.56 21.57
C ILE A 142 -7.31 -17.35 21.74
N SER A 143 -7.65 -18.21 20.77
CA SER A 143 -8.83 -19.07 20.81
C SER A 143 -8.86 -19.99 22.04
N SER A 144 -7.73 -20.21 22.71
CA SER A 144 -7.66 -20.89 24.00
C SER A 144 -8.48 -20.19 25.11
N LEU A 145 -8.72 -18.88 25.01
CA LEU A 145 -9.59 -18.15 25.93
C LEU A 145 -11.06 -18.55 25.82
N ILE A 146 -11.50 -19.06 24.67
CA ILE A 146 -12.86 -19.58 24.47
C ILE A 146 -13.11 -20.75 25.43
N ALA A 147 -12.12 -21.63 25.60
CA ALA A 147 -12.19 -22.74 26.57
C ALA A 147 -12.28 -22.26 28.03
N GLN A 148 -11.87 -21.02 28.31
CA GLN A 148 -11.97 -20.39 29.63
C GLN A 148 -13.26 -19.59 29.81
N GLY A 149 -14.23 -19.74 28.89
CA GLY A 149 -15.52 -19.05 28.93
C GLY A 149 -15.48 -17.58 28.51
N VAL A 150 -14.42 -17.16 27.82
CA VAL A 150 -14.36 -15.82 27.21
C VAL A 150 -15.06 -15.91 25.85
N SER A 151 -16.14 -15.16 25.69
CA SER A 151 -16.75 -14.96 24.37
C SER A 151 -15.92 -13.94 23.61
N ILE A 152 -15.08 -14.42 22.70
CA ILE A 152 -14.12 -13.62 21.94
C ILE A 152 -14.16 -14.01 20.47
N GLU A 153 -14.09 -12.99 19.62
CA GLU A 153 -13.86 -13.12 18.19
C GLU A 153 -12.50 -12.51 17.87
N ALA A 154 -11.63 -13.23 17.19
CA ALA A 154 -10.32 -12.74 16.77
C ALA A 154 -10.30 -12.61 15.24
N TYR A 155 -9.73 -11.52 14.75
CA TYR A 155 -9.57 -11.29 13.32
C TYR A 155 -8.15 -11.67 12.87
N ALA A 156 -7.98 -11.80 11.55
CA ALA A 156 -6.65 -11.95 10.97
C ALA A 156 -5.83 -10.67 11.22
N PRO A 157 -4.53 -10.79 11.56
CA PRO A 157 -3.66 -9.63 11.74
C PRO A 157 -3.36 -8.94 10.39
N ASP A 158 -3.21 -7.63 10.46
CA ASP A 158 -2.66 -6.80 9.40
C ASP A 158 -1.16 -6.56 9.64
N TYR A 159 -0.40 -6.52 8.56
CA TYR A 159 1.06 -6.38 8.55
C TYR A 159 1.47 -5.15 7.76
N TYR A 160 2.26 -4.29 8.40
CA TYR A 160 2.72 -3.03 7.85
C TYR A 160 4.24 -2.97 7.82
N TYR A 161 4.74 -2.10 6.95
CA TYR A 161 6.15 -1.74 6.92
C TYR A 161 6.25 -0.23 7.08
N THR A 162 6.87 0.23 8.15
CA THR A 162 6.90 1.66 8.51
C THR A 162 7.96 2.44 7.74
N LYS A 163 8.96 1.77 7.15
CA LYS A 163 10.13 2.38 6.50
C LYS A 163 10.02 2.40 4.97
N LEU A 164 8.82 2.66 4.43
CA LEU A 164 8.57 2.57 2.99
C LEU A 164 9.38 3.56 2.15
N ASP A 165 9.74 4.71 2.70
CA ASP A 165 10.53 5.72 1.98
C ASP A 165 11.93 5.19 1.62
N ASP A 166 12.59 4.48 2.54
CA ASP A 166 13.91 3.88 2.30
C ASP A 166 13.85 2.84 1.18
N VAL A 167 12.82 1.98 1.23
CA VAL A 167 12.56 0.96 0.20
C VAL A 167 12.32 1.63 -1.15
N LYS A 168 11.53 2.69 -1.20
CA LYS A 168 11.24 3.43 -2.42
C LYS A 168 12.50 4.04 -3.04
N MET A 169 13.38 4.66 -2.23
CA MET A 169 14.63 5.23 -2.73
C MET A 169 15.55 4.16 -3.31
N GLY A 170 15.74 3.05 -2.61
CA GLY A 170 16.55 1.93 -3.11
C GLY A 170 15.98 1.30 -4.39
N LEU A 171 14.66 1.29 -4.54
CA LEU A 171 14.01 0.77 -5.75
C LEU A 171 14.16 1.69 -6.96
N ILE A 172 14.12 3.01 -6.77
CA ILE A 172 14.39 3.99 -7.82
C ILE A 172 15.84 3.84 -8.33
N GLU A 173 16.79 3.64 -7.42
CA GLU A 173 18.19 3.39 -7.76
C GLU A 173 18.33 2.11 -8.59
N LYS A 174 17.77 0.99 -8.11
CA LYS A 174 17.77 -0.29 -8.83
C LYS A 174 17.13 -0.20 -10.21
N ALA A 175 15.94 0.42 -10.31
CA ALA A 175 15.24 0.58 -11.57
C ALA A 175 16.01 1.46 -12.56
N SER A 176 16.65 2.52 -12.07
CA SER A 176 17.47 3.41 -12.90
C SER A 176 18.74 2.73 -13.40
N ALA A 177 19.40 1.93 -12.55
CA ALA A 177 20.58 1.14 -12.90
C ALA A 177 20.24 0.03 -13.91
N ASP A 178 19.11 -0.67 -13.73
CA ASP A 178 18.62 -1.68 -14.69
C ASP A 178 18.29 -1.04 -16.05
N ALA A 179 17.57 0.09 -16.06
CA ALA A 179 17.30 0.85 -17.28
C ALA A 179 18.60 1.22 -18.01
N ARG A 180 19.59 1.77 -17.28
CA ARG A 180 20.88 2.15 -17.86
C ARG A 180 21.59 0.94 -18.48
N THR A 181 21.68 -0.17 -17.75
CA THR A 181 22.32 -1.41 -18.24
C THR A 181 21.67 -1.92 -19.52
N ARG A 182 20.33 -1.86 -19.61
CA ARG A 182 19.58 -2.21 -20.82
C ARG A 182 19.90 -1.27 -21.98
N ALA A 183 19.88 0.03 -21.74
CA ALA A 183 20.17 1.02 -22.78
C ALA A 183 21.61 0.89 -23.32
N GLU A 184 22.59 0.65 -22.45
CA GLU A 184 23.99 0.42 -22.82
C GLU A 184 24.13 -0.83 -23.72
N LYS A 185 23.46 -1.94 -23.38
CA LYS A 185 23.45 -3.15 -24.21
C LYS A 185 22.78 -2.94 -25.56
N ILE A 186 21.67 -2.20 -25.62
CA ILE A 186 20.98 -1.88 -26.87
C ILE A 186 21.90 -1.03 -27.76
N ALA A 187 22.48 0.03 -27.21
CA ALA A 187 23.38 0.91 -27.94
C ALA A 187 24.59 0.16 -28.51
N LEU A 188 25.23 -0.68 -27.70
CA LEU A 188 26.39 -1.47 -28.10
C LEU A 188 26.06 -2.38 -29.30
N ASN A 189 24.94 -3.10 -29.25
CA ASN A 189 24.51 -3.98 -30.35
C ASN A 189 24.06 -3.20 -31.60
N ALA A 190 23.63 -1.95 -31.44
CA ALA A 190 23.30 -1.04 -32.54
C ALA A 190 24.51 -0.27 -33.09
N GLY A 191 25.74 -0.55 -32.61
CA GLY A 191 26.96 0.10 -33.07
C GLY A 191 27.10 1.56 -32.60
N THR A 192 26.45 1.92 -31.50
CA THR A 192 26.41 3.30 -30.98
C THR A 192 26.61 3.35 -29.47
N LYS A 193 26.65 4.55 -28.87
CA LYS A 193 26.79 4.73 -27.42
C LYS A 193 25.61 5.51 -26.85
N ILE A 194 25.27 5.24 -25.60
CA ILE A 194 24.29 6.07 -24.90
C ILE A 194 24.88 7.45 -24.53
N GLY A 195 24.04 8.46 -24.61
CA GLY A 195 24.30 9.85 -24.26
C GLY A 195 23.63 10.24 -22.94
N ARG A 196 23.31 11.54 -22.81
CA ARG A 196 22.59 12.05 -21.63
C ARG A 196 21.14 11.58 -21.64
N VAL A 197 20.55 11.48 -20.46
CA VAL A 197 19.11 11.25 -20.29
C VAL A 197 18.34 12.42 -20.92
N ALA A 198 17.42 12.09 -21.83
CA ALA A 198 16.49 13.03 -22.45
C ALA A 198 15.22 13.19 -21.61
N SER A 199 14.68 12.08 -21.10
CA SER A 199 13.52 12.06 -20.22
C SER A 199 13.57 10.85 -19.28
N ALA A 200 12.98 10.99 -18.09
CA ALA A 200 12.79 9.90 -17.15
C ALA A 200 11.40 10.01 -16.53
N ARG A 201 10.65 8.91 -16.52
CA ARG A 201 9.31 8.82 -15.94
C ARG A 201 9.21 7.60 -15.05
N MET A 202 8.77 7.84 -13.82
CA MET A 202 8.54 6.78 -12.83
C MET A 202 7.15 6.19 -13.03
N GLY A 203 7.08 4.86 -13.01
CA GLY A 203 5.83 4.12 -12.95
C GLY A 203 5.24 4.10 -11.54
N VAL A 204 4.06 3.48 -11.41
CA VAL A 204 3.37 3.36 -10.13
C VAL A 204 4.15 2.43 -9.20
N PHE A 205 4.29 2.83 -7.94
CA PHE A 205 4.87 2.00 -6.89
C PHE A 205 3.87 0.93 -6.46
N GLN A 206 4.31 -0.33 -6.40
CA GLN A 206 3.45 -1.47 -6.10
C GLN A 206 4.03 -2.24 -4.93
N ILE A 207 3.20 -2.62 -3.95
CA ILE A 207 3.55 -3.54 -2.87
C ILE A 207 2.55 -4.69 -2.88
N THR A 208 3.06 -5.91 -3.11
CA THR A 208 2.28 -7.14 -3.06
C THR A 208 2.83 -8.09 -2.00
N GLY A 209 2.14 -9.18 -1.70
CA GLY A 209 2.76 -10.30 -1.00
C GLY A 209 3.91 -10.91 -1.83
N ALA A 210 4.96 -11.40 -1.16
CA ALA A 210 6.15 -11.91 -1.84
C ALA A 210 5.88 -13.19 -2.65
N ASN A 211 4.96 -14.03 -2.16
CA ASN A 211 4.58 -15.33 -2.72
C ASN A 211 3.10 -15.38 -3.12
N THR A 212 2.48 -14.21 -3.39
CA THR A 212 1.08 -14.10 -3.79
C THR A 212 0.99 -13.69 -5.26
N ASN A 213 0.02 -14.27 -5.97
CA ASN A 213 -0.34 -13.83 -7.31
C ASN A 213 -1.39 -12.72 -7.19
N GLU A 214 -0.97 -11.55 -6.70
CA GLU A 214 -1.81 -10.36 -6.61
C GLU A 214 -1.86 -9.62 -7.94
N GLU A 215 -3.06 -9.21 -8.35
CA GLU A 215 -3.23 -8.37 -9.53
C GLU A 215 -2.71 -6.96 -9.29
N PHE A 216 -2.02 -6.41 -10.28
CA PHE A 216 -1.50 -5.05 -10.23
C PHE A 216 -2.62 -4.02 -10.40
N SER A 217 -2.67 -3.04 -9.49
CA SER A 217 -3.63 -1.94 -9.57
C SER A 217 -3.01 -0.70 -10.20
N ALA A 218 -3.76 -0.04 -11.09
CA ALA A 218 -3.36 1.24 -11.69
C ALA A 218 -3.19 2.36 -10.65
N GLY A 219 -3.80 2.24 -9.47
CA GLY A 219 -3.67 3.18 -8.35
C GLY A 219 -2.57 2.83 -7.34
N GLY A 220 -1.88 1.70 -7.51
CA GLY A 220 -0.98 1.11 -6.52
C GLY A 220 -1.68 0.03 -5.69
N SER A 221 -0.95 -1.04 -5.38
CA SER A 221 -1.38 -2.06 -4.40
C SER A 221 -0.62 -1.87 -3.09
N PHE A 222 -1.33 -1.99 -1.97
CA PHE A 222 -0.79 -1.98 -0.61
C PHE A 222 -1.30 -3.22 0.12
N ASN A 223 -0.60 -4.33 -0.04
CA ASN A 223 -0.95 -5.56 0.69
C ASN A 223 -0.72 -5.37 2.21
N THR A 224 -1.76 -5.54 3.03
CA THR A 224 -1.64 -5.65 4.50
C THR A 224 -1.75 -7.07 5.01
N SER A 225 -2.24 -8.03 4.22
CA SER A 225 -2.50 -9.40 4.68
C SER A 225 -1.26 -10.30 4.79
N SER A 226 -0.17 -9.96 4.11
CA SER A 226 1.05 -10.76 4.05
C SER A 226 2.18 -10.17 4.87
N ARG A 227 2.81 -10.99 5.71
CA ARG A 227 4.03 -10.63 6.46
C ARG A 227 5.20 -10.36 5.53
N GLN A 228 5.41 -11.22 4.53
CA GLN A 228 6.46 -11.06 3.51
C GLN A 228 5.90 -10.30 2.32
N LYS A 229 6.57 -9.22 1.93
CA LYS A 229 6.13 -8.32 0.88
C LYS A 229 7.18 -8.21 -0.22
N LYS A 230 6.72 -7.89 -1.42
CA LYS A 230 7.54 -7.55 -2.59
C LYS A 230 7.12 -6.17 -3.08
N ALA A 231 8.06 -5.24 -3.07
CA ALA A 231 7.86 -3.93 -3.69
C ALA A 231 8.53 -3.87 -5.06
N ARG A 232 7.85 -3.19 -5.97
CA ARG A 232 8.27 -3.02 -7.36
C ARG A 232 8.06 -1.59 -7.82
N ILE A 233 9.02 -1.10 -8.59
CA ILE A 233 8.89 0.15 -9.34
C ILE A 233 9.46 -0.02 -10.74
N THR A 234 8.89 0.70 -11.70
CA THR A 234 9.43 0.77 -13.06
C THR A 234 9.89 2.18 -13.36
N MET A 235 10.97 2.30 -14.12
CA MET A 235 11.50 3.59 -14.58
C MET A 235 11.62 3.55 -16.10
N ARG A 236 10.80 4.35 -16.79
CA ARG A 236 10.91 4.55 -18.23
C ARG A 236 11.89 5.68 -18.49
N ILE A 237 13.06 5.36 -19.04
CA ILE A 237 14.14 6.32 -19.27
C ILE A 237 14.47 6.36 -20.76
N GLU A 238 14.58 7.57 -21.29
CA GLU A 238 14.97 7.86 -22.65
C GLU A 238 16.39 8.43 -22.65
N TYR A 239 17.30 7.76 -23.34
CA TYR A 239 18.68 8.20 -23.51
C TYR A 239 18.87 8.71 -24.92
N ARG A 240 19.53 9.86 -25.09
CA ARG A 240 20.04 10.26 -26.41
C ARG A 240 21.12 9.30 -26.87
N ILE A 241 21.34 9.20 -28.17
CA ILE A 241 22.41 8.40 -28.75
C ILE A 241 23.64 9.28 -29.08
N LYS A 242 24.85 8.70 -29.09
CA LYS A 242 26.13 9.33 -29.42
C LYS A 242 26.98 8.49 -30.37
#